data_AF-A0A3D2X4N1-F1
#
_entry.id   AF-A0A3D2X4N1-F1
#
_cell.length_a   1.000
_cell.length_b   1.000
_cell.length_c   1.000
_cell.angle_alpha   90.00
_cell.angle_beta   90.00
_cell.angle_gamma   90.00
#
_symmetry.space_group_name_H-M   'P 1'
#
loop_
_entity.id
_entity.type
_entity.pdbx_description
1 polymer ?
#
loop_
_entity_poly.entity_id
_entity_poly.type
_entity_poly.pdbx_seq_one_letter_code
_entity_poly.pdbx_strand_id
1 'polypeptide(L)'
;MIKNVCGLKLMGANFLQSTELSLFDSSKGVDRISLLYGKNGAGKSTISKAFAKIKGVDETEISYAELYDRDANILSIPSEEIDRIEIFNEKYVDDNIRFSPDGLDTIVVIGKQKDIDDKIAIENKKFIEIKERYNSQKKNVINIIIV
;
A
#
# COMPACT_ATOMS: atom_id res chain seq x y z
N MET A 1 -14.65 -14.26 -13.44
CA MET A 1 -13.72 -15.35 -13.11
C MET A 1 -13.34 -15.39 -11.63
N ILE A 2 -13.28 -14.26 -10.93
CA ILE A 2 -13.00 -14.13 -9.49
C ILE A 2 -13.99 -14.93 -8.62
N LYS A 3 -15.22 -15.08 -9.09
CA LYS A 3 -16.24 -15.92 -8.43
C LYS A 3 -15.86 -17.41 -8.34
N ASN A 4 -14.92 -17.88 -9.16
CA ASN A 4 -14.46 -19.27 -9.16
C ASN A 4 -13.20 -19.48 -8.31
N VAL A 5 -12.60 -18.41 -7.78
CA VAL A 5 -11.37 -18.49 -6.97
C VAL A 5 -11.65 -19.27 -5.68
N CYS A 6 -10.92 -20.37 -5.48
CA CYS A 6 -10.98 -21.16 -4.25
C CYS A 6 -9.80 -20.88 -3.33
N GLY A 7 -8.66 -20.48 -3.87
CA GLY A 7 -7.49 -20.22 -3.03
C GLY A 7 -6.35 -19.51 -3.74
N LEU A 8 -5.24 -19.45 -3.00
CA LEU A 8 -4.00 -18.79 -3.38
C LEU A 8 -2.86 -19.80 -3.34
N LYS A 9 -2.09 -19.87 -4.42
CA LYS A 9 -0.82 -20.59 -4.48
C LYS A 9 0.31 -19.56 -4.45
N LEU A 10 1.25 -19.70 -3.53
CA LEU A 10 2.34 -18.74 -3.36
C LEU A 10 3.66 -19.38 -2.94
N MET A 11 4.76 -18.67 -3.25
CA MET A 11 6.10 -18.95 -2.74
C MET A 11 6.86 -17.63 -2.56
N GLY A 12 7.69 -17.56 -1.53
CA GLY A 12 8.48 -16.38 -1.16
C GLY A 12 8.31 -15.97 0.29
N ALA A 13 9.28 -15.21 0.79
CA ALA A 13 9.39 -14.81 2.20
C ALA A 13 9.18 -15.99 3.17
N ASN A 14 8.07 -16.00 3.92
CA ASN A 14 7.76 -17.04 4.91
C ASN A 14 7.34 -18.38 4.29
N PHE A 15 7.04 -18.43 2.99
CA PHE A 15 6.63 -19.63 2.26
C PHE A 15 7.80 -20.13 1.40
N LEU A 16 8.75 -20.83 2.04
CA LEU A 16 9.99 -21.32 1.40
C LEU A 16 9.74 -22.30 0.24
N GLN A 17 8.60 -22.96 0.26
CA GLN A 17 8.16 -23.89 -0.77
C GLN A 17 6.79 -23.44 -1.31
N SER A 18 6.46 -23.91 -2.50
CA SER A 18 5.12 -23.78 -3.07
C SER A 18 4.07 -24.20 -2.05
N THR A 19 3.23 -23.25 -1.64
CA THR A 19 2.18 -23.49 -0.66
C THR A 19 0.83 -23.12 -1.25
N GLU A 20 -0.16 -23.99 -1.06
CA GLU A 20 -1.54 -23.74 -1.46
C GLU A 20 -2.39 -23.42 -0.23
N LEU A 21 -3.13 -22.33 -0.30
CA LEU A 21 -4.00 -21.84 0.75
C LEU A 21 -5.45 -21.81 0.24
N SER A 22 -6.27 -22.74 0.73
CA SER A 22 -7.70 -22.82 0.41
C SER A 22 -8.48 -21.78 1.21
N LEU A 23 -8.42 -20.53 0.78
CA LEU A 23 -8.99 -19.38 1.49
C LEU A 23 -10.50 -19.28 1.29
N PHE A 24 -10.98 -19.49 0.06
CA PHE A 24 -12.34 -19.12 -0.37
C PHE A 24 -13.19 -20.32 -0.78
N ASP A 25 -12.82 -21.54 -0.38
CA ASP A 25 -13.60 -22.73 -0.73
C ASP A 25 -14.99 -22.68 -0.08
N SER A 26 -16.01 -22.55 -0.93
CA SER A 26 -17.41 -22.47 -0.55
C SER A 26 -18.07 -23.85 -0.44
N SER A 27 -17.30 -24.93 -0.26
CA SER A 27 -17.82 -26.30 -0.13
C SER A 27 -18.81 -26.47 1.03
N LYS A 28 -18.89 -25.52 1.97
CA LYS A 28 -19.72 -25.60 3.19
C LYS A 28 -20.66 -24.41 3.45
N GLY A 29 -20.79 -23.41 2.58
CA GLY A 29 -21.65 -22.26 2.87
C GLY A 29 -21.72 -21.16 1.80
N VAL A 30 -22.65 -20.22 2.00
CA VAL A 30 -22.95 -19.09 1.09
C VAL A 30 -21.94 -17.94 1.24
N ASP A 31 -21.31 -17.79 2.41
CA ASP A 31 -20.42 -16.66 2.70
C ASP A 31 -18.95 -17.02 2.42
N ARG A 32 -18.32 -16.27 1.52
CA ARG A 32 -16.90 -16.44 1.13
C ARG A 32 -16.00 -15.52 1.95
N ILE A 33 -15.87 -15.83 3.22
CA ILE A 33 -15.01 -15.09 4.17
C ILE A 33 -13.98 -16.04 4.77
N SER A 34 -12.73 -15.61 4.82
CA SER A 34 -11.62 -16.35 5.43
C SER A 34 -11.07 -15.57 6.62
N LEU A 35 -10.96 -16.22 7.78
CA LEU A 35 -10.27 -15.68 8.94
C LEU A 35 -8.91 -16.35 9.09
N LEU A 36 -7.84 -15.60 8.90
CA LEU A 36 -6.47 -16.07 9.08
C LEU A 36 -5.90 -15.44 10.35
N TYR A 37 -5.46 -16.26 11.28
CA TYR A 37 -4.85 -15.82 12.53
C TYR A 37 -3.61 -16.66 12.84
N GLY A 38 -2.72 -16.10 13.66
CA GLY A 38 -1.45 -16.73 14.00
C GLY A 38 -0.52 -15.74 14.70
N LYS A 39 0.59 -16.25 15.24
CA LYS A 39 1.60 -15.45 15.93
C LYS A 39 2.22 -14.39 15.00
N ASN A 40 2.86 -13.38 15.58
CA ASN A 40 3.68 -12.44 14.82
C ASN A 40 4.81 -13.20 14.11
N GLY A 41 5.11 -12.82 12.87
CA GLY A 41 6.07 -13.53 12.02
C GLY A 41 5.57 -14.82 11.36
N ALA A 42 4.31 -15.24 11.59
CA ALA A 42 3.75 -16.45 10.96
C ALA A 42 3.42 -16.32 9.46
N GLY A 43 3.70 -15.17 8.82
CA GLY A 43 3.46 -14.96 7.39
C GLY A 43 2.11 -14.33 7.02
N LYS A 44 1.34 -13.79 7.97
CA LYS A 44 0.05 -13.12 7.69
C LYS A 44 0.20 -11.96 6.71
N SER A 45 1.14 -11.05 6.95
CA SER A 45 1.44 -9.92 6.06
C SER A 45 2.02 -10.39 4.71
N THR A 46 2.66 -11.55 4.67
CA THR A 46 3.18 -12.17 3.43
C THR A 46 2.05 -12.59 2.51
N ILE A 47 0.94 -13.10 3.05
CA ILE A 47 -0.25 -13.44 2.27
C ILE A 47 -0.87 -12.17 1.66
N SER A 48 -0.96 -11.06 2.40
CA SER A 48 -1.48 -9.81 1.84
C SER A 48 -0.57 -9.24 0.73
N LYS A 49 0.75 -9.34 0.88
CA LYS A 49 1.73 -9.01 -0.18
C LYS A 49 1.58 -9.91 -1.41
N ALA A 50 1.26 -11.19 -1.25
CA ALA A 50 1.01 -12.09 -2.38
C ALA A 50 -0.18 -11.62 -3.22
N PHE A 51 -1.26 -11.13 -2.60
CA PHE A 51 -2.36 -10.48 -3.33
C PHE A 51 -1.91 -9.18 -4.03
N ALA A 52 -0.99 -8.42 -3.44
CA ALA A 52 -0.45 -7.22 -4.09
C ALA A 52 0.35 -7.58 -5.35
N LYS A 53 1.14 -8.67 -5.31
CA LYS A 53 1.83 -9.21 -6.48
C LYS A 53 0.86 -9.62 -7.59
N ILE A 54 -0.26 -10.23 -7.25
CA ILE A 54 -1.32 -10.57 -8.21
C ILE A 54 -1.90 -9.32 -8.88
N LYS A 55 -1.99 -8.19 -8.17
CA LYS A 55 -2.35 -6.88 -8.75
C LYS A 55 -1.24 -6.25 -9.61
N GLY A 56 -0.08 -6.89 -9.75
CA GLY A 56 1.06 -6.35 -10.49
C GLY A 56 1.95 -5.40 -9.69
N VAL A 57 1.78 -5.30 -8.37
CA VAL A 57 2.73 -4.59 -7.51
C VAL A 57 4.03 -5.38 -7.45
N ASP A 58 5.17 -4.71 -7.59
CA ASP A 58 6.48 -5.35 -7.50
C ASP A 58 6.84 -5.66 -6.04
N GLU A 59 6.37 -6.82 -5.58
CA GLU A 59 6.73 -7.43 -4.31
C GLU A 59 7.88 -8.42 -4.53
N THR A 60 9.12 -7.94 -4.40
CA THR A 60 10.35 -8.71 -4.65
C THR A 60 10.53 -9.89 -3.70
N GLU A 61 9.96 -9.81 -2.50
CA GLU A 61 9.99 -10.86 -1.49
C GLU A 61 9.11 -12.08 -1.84
N ILE A 62 8.13 -11.89 -2.72
CA ILE A 62 7.23 -12.93 -3.19
C ILE A 62 7.72 -13.40 -4.55
N SER A 63 8.17 -14.65 -4.66
CA SER A 63 8.66 -15.21 -5.93
C SER A 63 7.52 -15.38 -6.93
N TYR A 64 6.40 -15.95 -6.50
CA TYR A 64 5.17 -16.02 -7.30
C TYR A 64 3.93 -16.08 -6.42
N ALA A 65 2.80 -15.67 -7.00
CA ALA A 65 1.48 -15.73 -6.40
C ALA A 65 0.43 -15.89 -7.52
N GLU A 66 -0.41 -16.92 -7.41
CA GLU A 66 -1.42 -17.27 -8.40
C GLU A 66 -2.73 -17.71 -7.73
N LEU A 67 -3.86 -17.38 -8.32
CA LEU A 67 -5.18 -17.80 -7.83
C LEU A 67 -5.60 -19.10 -8.52
N TYR A 68 -6.21 -20.01 -7.77
CA TYR A 68 -6.65 -21.29 -8.31
C TYR A 68 -8.14 -21.57 -8.04
N ASP A 69 -8.74 -22.40 -8.89
CA ASP A 69 -10.15 -22.83 -8.78
C ASP A 69 -10.33 -24.12 -7.98
N ARG A 70 -11.55 -24.66 -7.94
CA ARG A 70 -11.84 -25.89 -7.18
C ARG A 70 -11.08 -27.12 -7.68
N ASP A 71 -10.72 -27.13 -8.96
CA ASP A 71 -10.04 -28.23 -9.63
C ASP A 71 -8.51 -28.04 -9.59
N ALA A 72 -8.02 -27.09 -8.78
CA ALA A 72 -6.62 -26.69 -8.65
C ALA A 72 -5.99 -26.15 -9.94
N ASN A 73 -6.82 -25.68 -10.89
CA ASN A 73 -6.32 -25.00 -12.08
C ASN A 73 -6.01 -23.54 -11.75
N ILE A 74 -4.89 -23.04 -12.29
CA ILE A 74 -4.54 -21.62 -12.20
C ILE A 74 -5.52 -20.80 -13.03
N LEU A 75 -6.11 -19.78 -12.40
CA LEU A 75 -7.05 -18.87 -13.03
C LEU A 75 -6.32 -17.68 -13.64
N SER A 76 -6.45 -17.52 -14.96
CA SER A 76 -6.10 -16.27 -15.63
C SER A 76 -7.26 -15.28 -15.45
N ILE A 77 -7.15 -14.38 -14.48
CA ILE A 77 -8.18 -13.37 -14.20
C ILE A 77 -7.90 -12.12 -15.06
N PRO A 78 -8.91 -11.60 -15.78
CA PRO A 78 -8.74 -10.37 -16.57
C PRO A 78 -8.44 -9.16 -15.67
N SER A 79 -7.71 -8.18 -16.20
CA SER A 79 -7.29 -6.99 -15.46
C SER A 79 -8.46 -6.26 -14.77
N GLU A 80 -9.61 -6.15 -15.44
CA GLU A 80 -10.83 -5.53 -14.88
C GLU A 80 -11.37 -6.20 -13.61
N GLU A 81 -11.10 -7.49 -13.43
CA GLU A 81 -11.46 -8.23 -12.22
C GLU A 81 -10.34 -8.21 -11.18
N ILE A 82 -9.06 -8.19 -11.60
CA ILE A 82 -7.90 -7.99 -10.73
C ILE A 82 -7.95 -6.64 -10.01
N ASP A 83 -8.38 -5.58 -10.72
CA ASP A 83 -8.50 -4.23 -10.17
C ASP A 83 -9.51 -4.14 -9.02
N ARG A 84 -10.42 -5.12 -8.89
CA ARG A 84 -11.39 -5.20 -7.79
C ARG A 84 -10.80 -5.74 -6.50
N ILE A 85 -9.57 -6.27 -6.52
CA ILE A 85 -8.88 -6.73 -5.33
C ILE A 85 -8.41 -5.49 -4.56
N GLU A 86 -8.86 -5.32 -3.32
CA GLU A 86 -8.41 -4.23 -2.46
C GLU A 86 -7.66 -4.77 -1.25
N ILE A 87 -6.53 -4.14 -0.90
CA ILE A 87 -5.58 -4.64 0.10
C ILE A 87 -5.37 -3.56 1.16
N PHE A 88 -5.87 -3.83 2.37
CA PHE A 88 -5.80 -2.93 3.52
C PHE A 88 -4.80 -3.47 4.56
N ASN A 89 -3.52 -3.50 4.22
CA ASN A 89 -2.44 -3.97 5.10
C ASN A 89 -1.67 -2.79 5.76
N GLU A 90 -0.60 -3.09 6.50
CA GLU A 90 0.25 -2.06 7.13
C GLU A 90 0.78 -1.04 6.12
N LYS A 91 1.21 -1.49 4.94
CA LYS A 91 1.65 -0.59 3.85
C LYS A 91 0.53 0.38 3.45
N TYR A 92 -0.71 -0.11 3.32
CA TYR A 92 -1.85 0.78 3.05
C TYR A 92 -2.02 1.83 4.15
N VAL A 93 -1.86 1.45 5.42
CA VAL A 93 -1.92 2.39 6.55
C VAL A 93 -0.80 3.42 6.47
N ASP A 94 0.45 3.00 6.30
CA ASP A 94 1.60 3.91 6.19
C ASP A 94 1.46 4.86 4.98
N ASP A 95 0.95 4.32 3.87
CA ASP A 95 0.75 5.05 2.64
C ASP A 95 -0.46 5.98 2.70
N ASN A 96 -1.42 5.79 3.59
CA ASN A 96 -2.68 6.55 3.59
C ASN A 96 -3.05 7.16 4.95
N ILE A 97 -2.19 7.09 5.96
CA ILE A 97 -2.45 7.66 7.29
C ILE A 97 -1.19 8.38 7.77
N ARG A 98 -1.35 9.65 8.18
CA ARG A 98 -0.30 10.45 8.81
C ARG A 98 -0.64 10.74 10.26
N PHE A 99 0.39 10.75 11.09
CA PHE A 99 0.33 11.27 12.45
C PHE A 99 1.04 12.62 12.46
N SER A 100 0.33 13.69 12.81
CA SER A 100 0.95 15.01 12.99
C SER A 100 1.73 15.01 14.31
N PRO A 101 3.00 15.49 14.34
CA PRO A 101 3.84 15.45 15.54
C PRO A 101 3.38 16.43 16.64
N ASP A 102 2.54 17.42 16.32
CA ASP A 102 2.07 18.42 17.27
C ASP A 102 0.76 17.96 17.93
N GLY A 103 0.89 17.20 19.03
CA GLY A 103 -0.07 17.01 20.13
C GLY A 103 -1.51 16.59 19.79
N LEU A 104 -1.90 15.38 20.21
CA LEU A 104 -3.26 14.81 20.41
C LEU A 104 -4.33 14.92 19.30
N ASP A 105 -4.21 15.83 18.34
CA ASP A 105 -5.04 15.97 17.15
C ASP A 105 -4.40 15.20 16.01
N THR A 106 -4.50 13.87 16.07
CA THR A 106 -4.10 13.01 14.94
C THR A 106 -5.06 13.25 13.77
N ILE A 107 -4.62 14.00 12.76
CA ILE A 107 -5.38 14.18 11.52
C ILE A 107 -5.17 12.94 10.65
N VAL A 108 -6.17 12.05 10.62
CA VAL A 108 -6.19 10.89 9.72
C VAL A 108 -6.56 11.36 8.31
N VAL A 109 -5.55 11.66 7.47
CA VAL A 109 -5.76 12.02 6.05
C VAL A 109 -5.88 10.75 5.22
N ILE A 110 -7.09 10.31 4.89
CA ILE A 110 -7.36 9.08 4.13
C ILE A 110 -7.29 9.34 2.61
N GLY A 111 -6.38 8.69 1.90
CA GLY A 111 -6.43 8.54 0.43
C GLY A 111 -5.81 9.67 -0.40
N LYS A 112 -6.39 9.96 -1.58
CA LYS A 112 -5.87 10.88 -2.64
C LYS A 112 -5.48 12.30 -2.17
N GLN A 113 -5.93 12.72 -0.99
CA GLN A 113 -5.57 14.01 -0.40
C GLN A 113 -4.11 14.03 0.11
N LYS A 114 -3.52 12.88 0.45
CA LYS A 114 -2.11 12.80 0.89
C LYS A 114 -1.13 13.32 -0.17
N ASP A 115 -1.29 12.91 -1.42
CA ASP A 115 -0.41 13.34 -2.53
C ASP A 115 -0.46 14.86 -2.76
N ILE A 116 -1.64 15.46 -2.53
CA ILE A 116 -1.86 16.90 -2.67
C ILE A 116 -1.23 17.64 -1.49
N ASP A 117 -1.43 17.14 -0.27
CA ASP A 117 -0.84 17.72 0.94
C ASP A 117 0.69 17.65 0.92
N ASP A 118 1.27 16.57 0.37
CA ASP A 118 2.71 16.44 0.17
C ASP A 118 3.27 17.49 -0.79
N LYS A 119 2.59 17.70 -1.92
CA LYS A 119 2.95 18.77 -2.86
C LYS A 119 2.84 20.13 -2.20
N ILE A 120 1.79 20.38 -1.43
CA ILE A 120 1.60 21.65 -0.71
C ILE A 120 2.74 21.86 0.31
N ALA A 121 3.10 20.85 1.09
CA ALA A 121 4.19 20.94 2.07
C ALA A 121 5.54 21.24 1.41
N ILE A 122 5.85 20.57 0.30
CA ILE A 122 7.08 20.80 -0.47
C ILE A 122 7.12 22.22 -1.04
N GLU A 123 6.04 22.67 -1.67
CA GLU A 123 5.98 24.01 -2.27
C GLU A 123 6.02 25.11 -1.20
N ASN A 124 5.38 24.91 -0.05
CA ASN A 124 5.49 25.85 1.08
C ASN A 124 6.93 25.96 1.60
N LYS A 125 7.65 24.85 1.70
CA LYS A 125 9.06 24.86 2.12
C LYS A 125 9.94 25.64 1.13
N LYS A 126 9.76 25.42 -0.18
CA LYS A 126 10.44 26.19 -1.24
C LYS A 126 10.08 27.68 -1.17
N PHE A 127 8.81 28.00 -0.94
CA PHE A 127 8.35 29.38 -0.83
C PHE A 127 9.02 30.11 0.34
N ILE A 128 9.13 29.45 1.51
CA ILE A 128 9.81 29.99 2.68
C ILE A 128 11.29 30.26 2.35
N GLU A 129 12.01 29.30 1.77
CA GLU A 129 13.42 29.46 1.39
C GLU A 129 13.65 30.62 0.40
N ILE A 130 12.77 30.74 -0.61
CA ILE A 130 12.82 31.83 -1.60
C ILE A 130 12.56 33.18 -0.93
N LYS A 131 11.57 33.24 -0.04
CA LYS A 131 11.23 34.47 0.70
C LYS A 131 12.35 34.93 1.60
N GLU A 132 13.04 34.00 2.28
CA GLU A 132 14.22 34.31 3.08
C GLU A 132 15.37 34.85 2.23
N ARG A 133 15.66 34.22 1.08
CA ARG A 133 16.67 34.72 0.14
C ARG A 133 16.34 36.12 -0.38
N TYR A 134 15.08 36.37 -0.77
CA TYR A 134 14.63 37.68 -1.23
C TYR A 134 14.81 38.76 -0.16
N ASN A 135 14.40 38.49 1.08
CA ASN A 135 14.55 39.41 2.20
C ASN A 135 16.04 39.71 2.51
N SER A 136 16.90 38.71 2.38
CA SER A 136 18.35 38.84 2.57
C SER A 136 18.97 39.76 1.52
N GLN A 137 18.62 39.56 0.24
CA GLN A 137 19.08 40.40 -0.86
C GLN A 137 18.58 41.84 -0.73
N LYS A 138 17.31 42.03 -0.36
CA LYS A 138 16.73 43.36 -0.15
C LYS A 138 17.46 44.15 0.95
N LYS A 139 17.82 43.50 2.06
CA LYS A 139 18.65 44.11 3.12
C LYS A 139 20.02 44.54 2.60
N ASN A 140 20.68 43.71 1.80
CA ASN A 140 22.01 44.02 1.26
C ASN A 140 21.98 45.20 0.28
N VAL A 141 20.95 45.31 -0.56
CA VAL A 141 20.79 46.45 -1.49
C VAL A 141 20.54 47.75 -0.73
N ILE A 142 19.71 47.72 0.31
CA ILE A 142 19.48 48.91 1.15
C ILE A 142 20.76 49.38 1.84
N ASN A 143 21.60 48.45 2.32
CA ASN A 143 22.89 48.81 2.93
C ASN A 143 23.90 49.38 1.93
N ILE A 144 23.82 49.04 0.64
CA ILE A 144 24.71 49.61 -0.39
C ILE A 144 24.31 51.04 -0.77
N ILE A 145 23.03 51.39 -0.69
CA ILE A 145 22.52 52.72 -1.09
C ILE A 145 22.72 53.79 0.00
N ILE A 146 22.98 53.38 1.25
CA ILE A 146 23.11 54.29 2.41
C ILE A 146 24.58 54.66 2.71
N VAL A 147 25.55 54.17 1.93
CA VAL A 147 26.99 54.55 1.99
C VAL A 147 27.31 55.51 0.85
#